data_AF-M7BKA1-F1
#
_entry.id   AF-M7BKA1-F1
#
_cell.length_a   1.000
_cell.length_b   1.000
_cell.length_c   1.000
_cell.angle_alpha   90.00
_cell.angle_beta   90.00
_cell.angle_gamma   90.00
#
_symmetry.space_group_name_H-M   'P 1'
#
loop_
_entity.id
_entity.type
_entity.pdbx_description
1 polymer ?
#
loop_
_entity_poly.entity_id
_entity_poly.type
_entity_poly.pdbx_seq_one_letter_code
_entity_poly.pdbx_strand_id
1 'polypeptide(L)'
;MGTGLSTLNPSGSSRGKERKSRKSIFGNNPGRLSPGEPATLAKASGKGPFEGARQTWEELCSPPFNHTTSLSAIIRTPKCYHISSLNENAAKRLCRRYSQKLIEHTTCQLLRTYPAATRIDSSNPHPLIFWLHGIQLVAVNYQTDDLPLHLNAAMFEANGGCGCVLKPPVLWDKNCPMYQQFSPLDRDLYNIEPAIYSLTIVSGQNVCPSNSTGSPCIEVDVLGMSLDSCHFRTKPIHRNTLNPMWNEQFLYRVHFEDLVFLRFAVVENNSSAVTAQRIIPLKALKRGYRHLQLRNLHNEALEISSLFINSRRMEENPSGNVVPTSLLFSIEEKRTSKLYKVTIHGIPGPEPFTVFTISEGTTAAQLLHQILATTKSTESRAPDYFLMEEKCFISKEKTECRKPPFQRVIGPEEGLVQLLNSWFPEEGYVGRIIFKTQEENLNGRNTFQEEKEDANVSSEDDSFFVQVHDVSPEQPRTVIKAPRFSTAQDVIQQTLCKAKYSYSILSNPNPNDYVLLEEVTKELANKKSTSKPSQRILSDQECVFQAQSKWKGAGKFILKLKEQVQAARDDKRKGISFASELKKLTKSSKQYRGFASSPLQSSPDNTKDEKSAGSLTFSDNME
;
A
#
# COMPACT_ATOMS: atom_id res chain seq x y z
N MET A 1 6.16 54.96 6.79
CA MET A 1 5.80 54.31 5.50
C MET A 1 7.03 53.55 5.03
N GLY A 2 6.98 52.35 4.44
CA GLY A 2 5.78 51.54 4.13
C GLY A 2 5.96 50.70 2.86
N THR A 3 7.09 50.01 2.68
CA THR A 3 7.49 49.28 1.46
C THR A 3 6.71 47.98 1.18
N GLY A 4 5.42 47.94 1.52
CA GLY A 4 4.56 46.78 1.31
C GLY A 4 4.17 46.60 -0.17
N LEU A 5 4.97 45.83 -0.91
CA LEU A 5 4.71 45.38 -2.30
C LEU A 5 4.38 46.50 -3.32
N SER A 6 4.75 47.74 -3.01
CA SER A 6 4.24 48.95 -3.68
C SER A 6 4.88 49.27 -5.04
N THR A 7 5.60 48.32 -5.65
CA THR A 7 6.31 48.53 -6.93
C THR A 7 5.67 47.83 -8.14
N LEU A 8 4.36 47.57 -8.08
CA LEU A 8 3.57 46.97 -9.16
C LEU A 8 2.27 47.76 -9.40
N ASN A 9 2.38 48.88 -10.12
CA ASN A 9 1.24 49.55 -10.75
C ASN A 9 1.14 49.08 -12.21
N PRO A 10 -0.03 48.64 -12.70
CA PRO A 10 -0.25 48.47 -14.13
C PRO A 10 -0.36 49.84 -14.83
N SER A 11 0.03 49.90 -16.10
CA SER A 11 -0.02 51.11 -16.91
C SER A 11 -1.42 51.38 -17.49
N GLY A 12 -1.92 52.61 -17.28
CA GLY A 12 -2.94 53.24 -18.13
C GLY A 12 -4.42 53.01 -17.76
N SER A 13 -5.02 54.00 -17.10
CA SER A 13 -6.23 54.67 -17.61
C SER A 13 -6.49 55.96 -16.82
N SER A 14 -7.06 56.98 -17.45
CA SER A 14 -7.24 58.31 -16.87
C SER A 14 -8.70 58.64 -16.59
N ARG A 15 -8.99 59.07 -15.35
CA ARG A 15 -10.09 60.00 -14.99
C ARG A 15 -9.95 60.41 -13.52
N GLY A 16 -9.80 61.71 -13.27
CA GLY A 16 -9.60 62.24 -11.92
C GLY A 16 -10.89 62.62 -11.21
N LYS A 17 -10.79 62.79 -9.88
CA LYS A 17 -11.66 63.67 -9.09
C LYS A 17 -10.97 64.03 -7.78
N GLU A 18 -10.74 65.32 -7.55
CA GLU A 18 -10.27 65.82 -6.25
C GLU A 18 -11.33 65.57 -5.17
N ARG A 19 -10.90 65.23 -3.95
CA ARG A 19 -11.58 65.66 -2.71
C ARG A 19 -10.56 66.10 -1.66
N LYS A 20 -10.92 67.15 -0.92
CA LYS A 20 -10.00 67.95 -0.10
C LYS A 20 -9.91 67.42 1.34
N SER A 21 -8.70 67.53 1.90
CA SER A 21 -8.36 67.94 3.29
C SER A 21 -9.22 67.45 4.46
N ARG A 22 -8.56 66.89 5.48
CA ARG A 22 -8.66 67.40 6.86
C ARG A 22 -7.29 67.35 7.56
N LYS A 23 -7.07 68.27 8.51
CA LYS A 23 -5.76 68.54 9.14
C LYS A 23 -5.49 67.66 10.36
N SER A 24 -4.20 67.51 10.69
CA SER A 24 -3.72 67.06 11.99
C SER A 24 -4.06 68.07 13.10
N ILE A 25 -4.20 67.58 14.34
CA ILE A 25 -4.35 68.37 15.58
C ILE A 25 -3.54 67.66 16.67
N PHE A 26 -2.85 68.45 17.52
CA PHE A 26 -1.88 68.04 18.55
C PHE A 26 -0.55 67.47 18.00
N GLY A 27 0.63 67.83 18.52
CA GLY A 27 0.90 68.90 19.50
C GLY A 27 2.18 68.65 20.31
N ASN A 28 3.37 68.81 19.72
CA ASN A 28 4.63 68.66 20.44
C ASN A 28 5.04 69.95 21.18
N ASN A 29 5.58 69.78 22.39
CA ASN A 29 6.39 70.78 23.09
C ASN A 29 7.73 70.14 23.52
N PRO A 30 8.77 70.94 23.86
CA PRO A 30 10.17 70.51 23.71
C PRO A 30 10.78 69.77 24.90
N GLY A 31 12.00 69.25 24.68
CA GLY A 31 12.69 68.31 25.57
C GLY A 31 13.30 68.90 26.84
N ARG A 32 13.81 67.99 27.70
CA ARG A 32 14.41 68.25 29.01
C ARG A 32 15.91 67.94 28.97
N LEU A 33 16.74 68.82 29.54
CA LEU A 33 18.20 68.71 29.59
C LEU A 33 18.68 67.83 30.76
N SER A 34 19.87 67.20 30.61
CA SER A 34 20.90 67.08 31.65
C SER A 34 22.23 66.57 31.06
N PRO A 35 23.41 66.82 31.70
CA PRO A 35 24.72 66.78 31.03
C PRO A 35 25.75 65.78 31.61
N GLY A 36 26.93 65.65 30.98
CA GLY A 36 28.12 65.03 31.59
C GLY A 36 29.28 64.72 30.64
N GLU A 37 30.28 65.61 30.55
CA GLU A 37 31.69 65.27 30.21
C GLU A 37 32.55 65.35 31.49
N PRO A 38 33.79 64.83 31.50
CA PRO A 38 34.89 65.79 31.32
C PRO A 38 36.17 65.29 30.59
N ALA A 39 36.71 66.21 29.78
CA ALA A 39 38.15 66.52 29.63
C ALA A 39 39.11 65.54 28.90
N THR A 40 40.28 66.08 28.55
CA THR A 40 41.27 65.54 27.59
C THR A 40 42.70 65.62 28.12
N LEU A 41 43.64 64.85 27.53
CA LEU A 41 45.07 65.16 27.52
C LEU A 41 45.75 64.56 26.25
N ALA A 42 47.03 64.87 25.99
CA ALA A 42 47.57 64.91 24.63
C ALA A 42 48.92 64.20 24.35
N LYS A 43 49.12 63.86 23.07
CA LYS A 43 50.35 63.70 22.26
C LYS A 43 51.69 63.26 22.91
N ALA A 44 52.30 62.25 22.28
CA ALA A 44 53.75 62.16 22.03
C ALA A 44 54.03 61.46 20.68
N SER A 45 55.27 61.44 20.19
CA SER A 45 55.67 60.88 18.88
C SER A 45 57.12 60.35 18.90
N GLY A 46 57.45 59.36 18.06
CA GLY A 46 58.79 58.77 17.91
C GLY A 46 58.94 57.94 16.62
N LYS A 47 60.17 57.73 16.12
CA LYS A 47 60.46 57.06 14.82
C LYS A 47 61.69 56.14 14.85
N GLY A 48 61.51 54.92 14.29
CA GLY A 48 62.54 54.09 13.62
C GLY A 48 63.49 53.27 14.52
N PRO A 49 64.39 52.46 13.90
CA PRO A 49 64.25 51.79 12.59
C PRO A 49 64.81 50.33 12.52
N PHE A 50 64.36 49.55 11.51
CA PHE A 50 64.98 48.29 11.00
C PHE A 50 65.00 47.06 11.98
N GLU A 51 65.01 45.78 11.59
CA GLU A 51 64.88 45.07 10.29
C GLU A 51 64.32 43.64 10.57
N GLY A 52 63.70 42.92 9.61
CA GLY A 52 63.28 41.52 9.84
C GLY A 52 62.13 40.96 8.99
N ALA A 53 62.33 40.83 7.68
CA ALA A 53 61.33 40.47 6.66
C ALA A 53 60.34 39.32 6.94
N ARG A 54 59.07 39.54 6.59
CA ARG A 54 58.21 38.62 5.80
C ARG A 54 57.18 39.42 5.00
N GLN A 55 56.93 39.03 3.76
CA GLN A 55 56.04 39.75 2.83
C GLN A 55 54.61 39.23 2.94
N THR A 56 53.65 40.15 3.10
CA THR A 56 52.20 39.89 2.96
C THR A 56 51.68 40.79 1.85
N TRP A 57 51.09 40.22 0.80
CA TRP A 57 50.55 40.95 -0.36
C TRP A 57 49.13 41.44 -0.13
N GLU A 58 48.92 42.21 0.95
CA GLU A 58 47.65 42.84 1.30
C GLU A 58 47.75 44.38 1.29
N GLU A 59 47.81 44.98 0.10
CA GLU A 59 47.09 46.23 -0.18
C GLU A 59 47.11 46.60 -1.67
N LEU A 60 45.93 46.63 -2.30
CA LEU A 60 45.62 47.50 -3.44
C LEU A 60 44.10 47.61 -3.60
N CYS A 61 43.61 48.84 -3.79
CA CYS A 61 42.19 49.17 -4.10
C CYS A 61 41.13 48.93 -3.00
N SER A 62 41.30 49.56 -1.83
CA SER A 62 40.17 49.93 -0.95
C SER A 62 39.90 51.45 -1.02
N PRO A 63 38.74 51.93 -1.52
CA PRO A 63 38.36 53.33 -1.38
C PRO A 63 37.93 53.64 0.07
N PRO A 64 38.08 54.89 0.55
CA PRO A 64 37.80 55.23 1.94
C PRO A 64 36.33 55.07 2.31
N PHE A 65 36.06 54.41 3.45
CA PHE A 65 34.72 54.23 4.01
C PHE A 65 34.14 55.55 4.51
N ASN A 66 33.43 56.26 3.64
CA ASN A 66 32.60 57.40 4.04
C ASN A 66 31.42 56.93 4.91
N HIS A 67 31.42 57.33 6.18
CA HIS A 67 30.30 57.06 7.08
C HIS A 67 29.01 57.79 6.62
N THR A 68 27.86 57.22 6.97
CA THR A 68 26.49 57.67 6.61
C THR A 68 26.04 57.43 5.16
N THR A 69 25.92 56.16 4.78
CA THR A 69 25.14 55.75 3.61
C THR A 69 23.68 56.20 3.75
N SER A 70 23.31 57.27 3.04
CA SER A 70 21.95 57.82 3.07
C SER A 70 20.90 56.77 2.67
N LEU A 71 19.70 56.81 3.29
CA LEU A 71 18.56 55.99 2.87
C LEU A 71 18.26 56.14 1.37
N SER A 72 18.47 57.33 0.81
CA SER A 72 18.34 57.61 -0.62
C SER A 72 19.34 56.84 -1.49
N ALA A 73 20.51 56.49 -0.96
CA ALA A 73 21.50 55.64 -1.63
C ALA A 73 21.16 54.15 -1.46
N ILE A 74 20.71 53.73 -0.27
CA ILE A 74 20.27 52.35 -0.01
C ILE A 74 19.08 51.98 -0.91
N ILE A 75 18.09 52.86 -1.06
CA ILE A 75 16.91 52.66 -1.94
C ILE A 75 17.32 52.55 -3.43
N ARG A 76 18.50 53.06 -3.82
CA ARG A 76 19.03 52.99 -5.20
C ARG A 76 19.89 51.76 -5.48
N THR A 77 20.29 50.96 -4.49
CA THR A 77 21.02 49.71 -4.78
C THR A 77 20.11 48.66 -5.41
N PRO A 78 20.65 47.71 -6.20
CA PRO A 78 19.85 46.64 -6.81
C PRO A 78 19.00 45.88 -5.78
N LYS A 79 17.71 45.68 -6.09
CA LYS A 79 16.70 45.12 -5.16
C LYS A 79 17.08 43.76 -4.58
N CYS A 80 17.85 42.94 -5.30
CA CYS A 80 18.32 41.64 -4.82
C CYS A 80 19.14 41.72 -3.51
N TYR A 81 19.80 42.86 -3.24
CA TYR A 81 20.51 43.11 -1.99
C TYR A 81 19.61 43.60 -0.84
N HIS A 82 18.32 43.85 -1.10
CA HIS A 82 17.37 44.32 -0.08
C HIS A 82 16.69 43.13 0.61
N ILE A 83 17.11 42.85 1.84
CA ILE A 83 16.42 41.92 2.76
C ILE A 83 15.43 42.68 3.65
N SER A 84 14.29 42.06 3.94
CA SER A 84 13.31 42.55 4.93
C SER A 84 13.08 41.53 6.05
N SER A 85 12.73 41.99 7.25
CA SER A 85 12.37 41.11 8.37
C SER A 85 10.99 41.43 8.94
N LEU A 86 10.11 40.44 9.00
CA LEU A 86 8.69 40.57 9.31
C LEU A 86 8.27 39.61 10.43
N ASN A 87 7.58 40.10 11.46
CA ASN A 87 6.95 39.20 12.45
C ASN A 87 5.95 38.25 11.77
N GLU A 88 5.74 37.07 12.36
CA GLU A 88 4.88 36.01 11.79
C GLU A 88 3.49 36.53 11.37
N ASN A 89 2.92 37.48 12.12
CA ASN A 89 1.59 38.02 11.86
C ASN A 89 1.56 38.92 10.63
N ALA A 90 2.63 39.68 10.36
CA ALA A 90 2.80 40.41 9.12
C ALA A 90 3.06 39.46 7.93
N ALA A 91 3.93 38.45 8.10
CA ALA A 91 4.22 37.46 7.07
C ALA A 91 2.98 36.64 6.67
N LYS A 92 2.21 36.12 7.64
CA LYS A 92 0.92 35.43 7.43
C LYS A 92 -0.10 36.31 6.67
N ARG A 93 -0.11 37.63 6.91
CA ARG A 93 -0.95 38.61 6.18
C ARG A 93 -0.44 38.96 4.77
N LEU A 94 0.81 38.63 4.41
CA LEU A 94 1.28 38.70 3.03
C LEU A 94 0.90 37.41 2.29
N CYS A 95 1.22 36.25 2.86
CA CYS A 95 0.87 34.92 2.33
C CYS A 95 -0.61 34.87 1.89
N ARG A 96 -1.53 35.20 2.81
CA ARG A 96 -3.00 35.16 2.57
C ARG A 96 -3.55 36.19 1.60
N ARG A 97 -2.80 37.24 1.22
CA ARG A 97 -3.33 38.34 0.37
C ARG A 97 -2.59 38.52 -0.95
N TYR A 98 -1.37 37.99 -1.03
CA TYR A 98 -0.44 38.24 -2.13
C TYR A 98 0.36 36.98 -2.46
N SER A 99 -0.24 35.78 -2.29
CA SER A 99 0.37 34.45 -2.44
C SER A 99 1.43 34.35 -3.56
N GLN A 100 1.01 34.40 -4.83
CA GLN A 100 1.89 34.33 -6.00
C GLN A 100 2.94 35.46 -6.05
N LYS A 101 2.56 36.70 -5.68
CA LYS A 101 3.48 37.87 -5.67
C LYS A 101 4.54 37.76 -4.57
N LEU A 102 4.27 37.04 -3.50
CA LEU A 102 5.23 36.76 -2.43
C LEU A 102 6.22 35.67 -2.89
N ILE A 103 5.73 34.63 -3.58
CA ILE A 103 6.59 33.63 -4.22
C ILE A 103 7.56 34.32 -5.19
N GLU A 104 7.03 35.13 -6.13
CA GLU A 104 7.82 35.92 -7.08
C GLU A 104 8.87 36.82 -6.41
N HIS A 105 8.51 37.53 -5.33
CA HIS A 105 9.47 38.31 -4.54
C HIS A 105 10.61 37.43 -3.99
N THR A 106 10.31 36.24 -3.47
CA THR A 106 11.33 35.31 -2.92
C THR A 106 12.16 34.60 -3.98
N THR A 107 11.87 34.76 -5.27
CA THR A 107 12.77 34.31 -6.35
C THR A 107 14.03 35.19 -6.42
N CYS A 108 13.89 36.50 -6.18
CA CYS A 108 14.97 37.47 -6.38
C CYS A 108 15.46 38.17 -5.09
N GLN A 109 14.74 38.03 -3.96
CA GLN A 109 15.08 38.70 -2.70
C GLN A 109 14.95 37.76 -1.50
N LEU A 110 15.84 37.90 -0.52
CA LEU A 110 15.71 37.24 0.78
C LEU A 110 14.62 37.89 1.63
N LEU A 111 13.83 37.07 2.31
CA LEU A 111 12.85 37.50 3.30
C LEU A 111 13.03 36.70 4.60
N ARG A 112 13.08 37.41 5.73
CA ARG A 112 13.16 36.81 7.07
C ARG A 112 11.84 36.95 7.79
N THR A 113 11.36 35.87 8.41
CA THR A 113 10.30 35.96 9.44
C THR A 113 10.78 35.45 10.79
N TYR A 114 10.06 35.80 11.84
CA TYR A 114 10.40 35.50 13.24
C TYR A 114 9.12 35.45 14.10
N PRO A 115 9.17 34.81 15.29
CA PRO A 115 8.01 34.66 16.17
C PRO A 115 7.41 36.01 16.59
N ALA A 116 6.10 36.07 16.84
CA ALA A 116 5.47 37.27 17.37
C ALA A 116 5.97 37.59 18.78
N ALA A 117 6.19 38.87 19.10
CA ALA A 117 6.59 39.33 20.44
C ALA A 117 5.57 39.02 21.56
N THR A 118 4.37 38.53 21.21
CA THR A 118 3.39 37.99 22.16
C THR A 118 3.74 36.59 22.68
N ARG A 119 4.70 35.90 22.06
CA ARG A 119 5.19 34.57 22.45
C ARG A 119 6.30 34.67 23.48
N ILE A 120 5.92 35.19 24.65
CA ILE A 120 6.82 35.33 25.81
C ILE A 120 7.27 33.97 26.38
N ASP A 121 6.56 32.90 26.00
CA ASP A 121 6.82 31.49 26.28
C ASP A 121 7.90 30.86 25.37
N SER A 122 8.48 31.63 24.43
CA SER A 122 9.35 31.13 23.36
C SER A 122 8.73 30.10 22.41
N SER A 123 7.40 29.93 22.39
CA SER A 123 6.74 29.04 21.42
C SER A 123 7.03 29.43 19.97
N ASN A 124 6.95 28.48 19.03
CA ASN A 124 7.26 28.75 17.62
C ASN A 124 6.02 28.92 16.71
N PRO A 125 6.16 29.66 15.60
CA PRO A 125 5.21 29.63 14.49
C PRO A 125 5.43 28.42 13.59
N HIS A 126 4.36 27.71 13.21
CA HIS A 126 4.42 26.61 12.25
C HIS A 126 5.03 27.07 10.91
N PRO A 127 6.14 26.45 10.43
CA PRO A 127 6.99 27.05 9.40
C PRO A 127 6.48 26.87 7.97
N LEU A 128 5.72 25.81 7.70
CA LEU A 128 5.30 25.44 6.34
C LEU A 128 4.60 26.56 5.56
N ILE A 129 3.76 27.36 6.21
CA ILE A 129 3.07 28.49 5.54
C ILE A 129 4.05 29.52 4.95
N PHE A 130 5.27 29.62 5.49
CA PHE A 130 6.30 30.53 4.98
C PHE A 130 7.15 29.88 3.89
N TRP A 131 7.58 28.63 4.09
CA TRP A 131 8.35 27.88 3.09
C TRP A 131 7.56 27.62 1.80
N LEU A 132 6.24 27.36 1.91
CA LEU A 132 5.32 27.24 0.77
C LEU A 132 5.27 28.52 -0.09
N HIS A 133 5.51 29.69 0.51
CA HIS A 133 5.62 30.98 -0.19
C HIS A 133 7.08 31.36 -0.51
N GLY A 134 8.02 30.42 -0.40
CA GLY A 134 9.44 30.58 -0.70
C GLY A 134 10.25 31.44 0.28
N ILE A 135 9.68 31.81 1.45
CA ILE A 135 10.40 32.57 2.47
C ILE A 135 11.55 31.73 3.01
N GLN A 136 12.78 32.25 2.90
CA GLN A 136 13.99 31.49 3.14
C GLN A 136 14.38 31.47 4.62
N LEU A 137 14.41 32.64 5.28
CA LEU A 137 14.85 32.75 6.67
C LEU A 137 13.66 32.70 7.63
N VAL A 138 13.14 31.50 7.90
CA VAL A 138 12.11 31.27 8.93
C VAL A 138 12.81 31.06 10.28
N ALA A 139 12.96 32.13 11.06
CA ALA A 139 13.60 32.03 12.38
C ALA A 139 12.65 31.37 13.40
N VAL A 140 13.20 30.40 14.13
CA VAL A 140 12.56 29.68 15.25
C VAL A 140 13.44 29.80 16.50
N ASN A 141 12.81 29.67 17.66
CA ASN A 141 13.42 29.53 18.97
C ASN A 141 13.92 28.09 19.11
N TYR A 142 15.24 27.92 19.20
CA TYR A 142 15.89 26.60 19.35
C TYR A 142 15.88 26.11 20.80
N GLN A 143 15.57 26.97 21.77
CA GLN A 143 15.45 26.64 23.20
C GLN A 143 14.09 26.02 23.57
N THR A 144 13.30 25.54 22.60
CA THR A 144 11.91 25.14 22.80
C THR A 144 11.57 24.00 21.85
N ASP A 145 11.64 22.77 22.37
CA ASP A 145 11.34 21.53 21.64
C ASP A 145 9.84 21.40 21.34
N ASP A 146 9.41 22.02 20.25
CA ASP A 146 8.04 21.97 19.75
C ASP A 146 7.95 21.44 18.30
N LEU A 147 6.73 21.15 17.85
CA LEU A 147 6.46 20.64 16.51
C LEU A 147 7.11 21.50 15.38
N PRO A 148 7.02 22.85 15.41
CA PRO A 148 7.80 23.70 14.51
C PRO A 148 9.32 23.45 14.53
N LEU A 149 9.95 23.28 15.69
CA LEU A 149 11.40 23.00 15.76
C LEU A 149 11.74 21.61 15.20
N HIS A 150 10.89 20.61 15.44
CA HIS A 150 11.03 19.27 14.85
C HIS A 150 10.82 19.27 13.32
N LEU A 151 9.90 20.10 12.80
CA LEU A 151 9.73 20.33 11.36
C LEU A 151 10.95 21.02 10.76
N ASN A 152 11.54 21.99 11.47
CA ASN A 152 12.79 22.64 11.08
C ASN A 152 13.94 21.62 10.99
N ALA A 153 14.10 20.75 11.98
CA ALA A 153 15.09 19.66 11.92
C ALA A 153 14.84 18.71 10.73
N ALA A 154 13.59 18.28 10.49
CA ALA A 154 13.25 17.39 9.38
C ALA A 154 13.43 18.03 7.99
N MET A 155 13.27 19.36 7.86
CA MET A 155 13.56 20.11 6.64
C MET A 155 15.07 20.15 6.37
N PHE A 156 15.88 20.43 7.39
CA PHE A 156 17.33 20.57 7.27
C PHE A 156 18.13 19.26 7.43
N GLU A 157 17.49 18.12 7.68
CA GLU A 157 18.07 16.78 7.44
C GLU A 157 18.42 16.55 5.95
N ALA A 158 17.82 17.31 5.03
CA ALA A 158 18.16 17.30 3.61
C ALA A 158 19.54 17.92 3.33
N ASN A 159 20.10 17.63 2.15
CA ASN A 159 21.40 18.14 1.67
C ASN A 159 22.56 17.96 2.68
N GLY A 160 22.57 16.83 3.41
CA GLY A 160 23.66 16.48 4.32
C GLY A 160 23.73 17.31 5.61
N GLY A 161 22.64 17.97 6.02
CA GLY A 161 22.62 18.75 7.28
C GLY A 161 23.22 20.15 7.18
N CYS A 162 23.60 20.63 5.99
CA CYS A 162 24.36 21.87 5.81
C CYS A 162 23.56 23.17 6.03
N GLY A 163 22.28 23.10 6.40
CA GLY A 163 21.40 24.27 6.61
C GLY A 163 20.91 24.95 5.31
N CYS A 164 21.40 24.53 4.14
CA CYS A 164 21.01 25.07 2.83
C CYS A 164 20.28 24.01 2.00
N VAL A 165 18.98 24.22 1.76
CA VAL A 165 18.12 23.31 0.96
C VAL A 165 17.54 24.10 -0.21
N LEU A 166 17.68 23.55 -1.43
CA LEU A 166 17.15 24.17 -2.64
C LEU A 166 15.61 24.20 -2.62
N LYS A 167 15.01 25.37 -2.91
CA LYS A 167 13.55 25.50 -3.00
C LYS A 167 12.96 24.55 -4.07
N PRO A 168 11.75 24.01 -3.88
CA PRO A 168 10.98 23.38 -4.95
C PRO A 168 10.92 24.26 -6.21
N PRO A 169 11.02 23.67 -7.42
CA PRO A 169 11.30 24.41 -8.65
C PRO A 169 10.19 25.40 -9.03
N VAL A 170 8.93 25.06 -8.73
CA VAL A 170 7.77 25.95 -8.93
C VAL A 170 7.90 27.33 -8.25
N LEU A 171 8.77 27.46 -7.24
CA LEU A 171 9.00 28.69 -6.49
C LEU A 171 10.15 29.56 -7.04
N TRP A 172 10.73 29.23 -8.20
CA TRP A 172 11.82 30.01 -8.83
C TRP A 172 12.11 29.71 -10.31
N ASP A 173 11.93 28.49 -10.79
CA ASP A 173 12.29 28.07 -12.16
C ASP A 173 11.15 28.29 -13.16
N LYS A 174 11.46 29.01 -14.23
CA LYS A 174 10.55 29.37 -15.33
C LYS A 174 10.17 28.17 -16.21
N ASN A 175 10.97 27.10 -16.18
CA ASN A 175 10.75 25.87 -16.94
C ASN A 175 9.80 24.90 -16.22
N CYS A 176 9.39 25.19 -14.97
CA CYS A 176 8.40 24.41 -14.25
C CYS A 176 6.99 24.76 -14.77
N PRO A 177 6.14 23.80 -15.20
CA PRO A 177 4.81 24.10 -15.76
C PRO A 177 3.91 24.96 -14.88
N MET A 178 3.99 24.80 -13.55
CA MET A 178 3.21 25.56 -12.57
C MET A 178 3.82 26.92 -12.16
N TYR A 179 4.92 27.36 -12.77
CA TYR A 179 5.58 28.63 -12.46
C TYR A 179 4.61 29.82 -12.58
N GLN A 180 4.64 30.73 -11.61
CA GLN A 180 3.70 31.85 -11.40
C GLN A 180 2.21 31.49 -11.24
N GLN A 181 1.76 30.30 -11.68
CA GLN A 181 0.38 29.81 -11.52
C GLN A 181 0.11 29.29 -10.11
N PHE A 182 1.07 28.59 -9.50
CA PHE A 182 0.93 27.96 -8.19
C PHE A 182 0.60 28.94 -7.05
N SER A 183 -0.42 28.60 -6.26
CA SER A 183 -0.75 29.22 -4.97
C SER A 183 -1.01 28.14 -3.92
N PRO A 184 -0.19 28.03 -2.85
CA PRO A 184 -0.28 26.94 -1.85
C PRO A 184 -1.46 27.04 -0.87
N LEU A 185 -2.34 28.02 -1.04
CA LEU A 185 -3.53 28.24 -0.21
C LEU A 185 -4.84 27.95 -0.97
N ASP A 186 -4.75 27.74 -2.28
CA ASP A 186 -5.89 27.51 -3.16
C ASP A 186 -6.28 26.02 -3.10
N ARG A 187 -7.57 25.72 -3.33
CA ARG A 187 -8.11 24.35 -3.24
C ARG A 187 -8.54 23.78 -4.60
N ASP A 188 -8.56 24.63 -5.62
CA ASP A 188 -9.19 24.41 -6.92
C ASP A 188 -8.19 23.92 -7.98
N LEU A 189 -7.53 22.78 -7.73
CA LEU A 189 -6.56 22.17 -8.64
C LEU A 189 -7.23 21.27 -9.70
N TYR A 190 -8.20 21.83 -10.44
CA TYR A 190 -8.91 21.10 -11.50
C TYR A 190 -7.93 20.58 -12.59
N ASN A 191 -8.18 19.35 -13.07
CA ASN A 191 -7.36 18.60 -14.03
C ASN A 191 -5.95 18.19 -13.57
N ILE A 192 -5.60 18.38 -12.29
CA ILE A 192 -4.35 17.89 -11.69
C ILE A 192 -4.63 16.61 -10.91
N GLU A 193 -3.92 15.53 -11.23
CA GLU A 193 -4.09 14.24 -10.53
C GLU A 193 -3.04 14.06 -9.42
N PRO A 194 -3.44 13.98 -8.14
CA PRO A 194 -2.52 13.79 -7.03
C PRO A 194 -1.95 12.37 -6.98
N ALA A 195 -0.72 12.25 -6.48
CA ALA A 195 -0.16 10.95 -6.13
C ALA A 195 -0.94 10.33 -4.97
N ILE A 196 -1.32 9.05 -5.12
CA ILE A 196 -2.07 8.28 -4.12
C ILE A 196 -1.06 7.54 -3.25
N TYR A 197 -1.09 7.81 -1.95
CA TYR A 197 -0.24 7.17 -0.95
C TYR A 197 -1.06 6.24 -0.05
N SER A 198 -0.52 5.04 0.19
CA SER A 198 -0.98 4.09 1.20
C SER A 198 0.12 3.92 2.23
N LEU A 199 -0.23 4.09 3.50
CA LEU A 199 0.66 3.89 4.64
C LEU A 199 0.00 2.93 5.63
N THR A 200 0.62 1.77 5.85
CA THR A 200 0.15 0.80 6.84
C THR A 200 1.04 0.84 8.07
N ILE A 201 0.44 1.16 9.22
CA ILE A 201 1.10 1.03 10.53
C ILE A 201 0.91 -0.42 10.98
N VAL A 202 1.96 -1.24 10.78
CA VAL A 202 1.89 -2.68 11.06
C VAL A 202 2.06 -2.91 12.57
N SER A 203 3.17 -2.43 13.14
CA SER A 203 3.50 -2.63 14.55
C SER A 203 4.46 -1.57 15.09
N GLY A 204 4.76 -1.64 16.38
CA GLY A 204 5.80 -0.86 17.02
C GLY A 204 6.61 -1.68 18.01
N GLN A 205 7.78 -1.16 18.38
CA GLN A 205 8.70 -1.73 19.34
C GLN A 205 9.08 -0.65 20.38
N ASN A 206 8.97 -0.98 21.67
CA ASN A 206 9.31 -0.09 22.80
C ASN A 206 8.78 1.36 22.63
N VAL A 207 7.50 1.52 22.27
CA VAL A 207 6.95 2.80 21.78
C VAL A 207 6.72 3.83 22.90
N CYS A 208 6.62 3.37 24.15
CA CYS A 208 6.57 4.20 25.35
C CYS A 208 7.73 3.80 26.29
N PRO A 209 8.90 4.47 26.20
CA PRO A 209 10.00 4.24 27.12
C PRO A 209 9.55 4.32 28.59
N SER A 210 10.11 3.43 29.44
CA SER A 210 9.80 3.32 30.87
C SER A 210 8.36 2.97 31.27
N ASN A 211 7.42 2.80 30.33
CA ASN A 211 6.02 2.44 30.61
C ASN A 211 5.57 1.24 29.76
N SER A 212 5.83 0.03 30.25
CA SER A 212 5.49 -1.23 29.56
C SER A 212 3.98 -1.52 29.48
N THR A 213 3.21 -1.04 30.46
CA THR A 213 1.78 -1.30 30.64
C THR A 213 0.86 -0.19 30.12
N GLY A 214 1.42 0.83 29.46
CA GLY A 214 0.64 1.88 28.79
C GLY A 214 -0.21 1.32 27.64
N SER A 215 -1.16 2.11 27.16
CA SER A 215 -2.02 1.71 26.03
C SER A 215 -1.81 2.65 24.82
N PRO A 216 -0.90 2.33 23.88
CA PRO A 216 -0.47 3.26 22.86
C PRO A 216 -1.37 3.24 21.61
N CYS A 217 -1.53 4.40 21.00
CA CYS A 217 -1.99 4.59 19.62
C CYS A 217 -0.97 5.44 18.85
N ILE A 218 -0.94 5.29 17.53
CA ILE A 218 -0.09 6.08 16.63
C ILE A 218 -0.94 7.15 15.96
N GLU A 219 -0.57 8.41 16.12
CA GLU A 219 -1.03 9.51 15.30
C GLU A 219 -0.09 9.72 14.12
N VAL A 220 -0.67 9.95 12.94
CA VAL A 220 0.05 10.26 11.71
C VAL A 220 -0.52 11.54 11.11
N ASP A 221 0.27 12.61 11.10
CA ASP A 221 -0.08 13.85 10.40
C ASP A 221 0.66 13.93 9.06
N VAL A 222 -0.10 14.20 8.00
CA VAL A 222 0.43 14.67 6.73
C VAL A 222 0.45 16.20 6.79
N LEU A 223 1.64 16.79 6.78
CA LEU A 223 1.87 18.21 7.01
C LEU A 223 2.45 18.85 5.74
N GLY A 224 1.67 19.69 5.06
CA GLY A 224 2.07 20.31 3.80
C GLY A 224 1.26 21.55 3.45
N MET A 225 0.80 21.66 2.20
CA MET A 225 -0.19 22.68 1.83
C MET A 225 -1.58 22.37 2.40
N SER A 226 -2.50 23.33 2.39
CA SER A 226 -3.84 23.19 3.00
C SER A 226 -4.78 22.18 2.30
N LEU A 227 -4.43 21.71 1.09
CA LEU A 227 -5.15 20.68 0.36
C LEU A 227 -4.62 19.26 0.65
N ASP A 228 -3.30 19.13 0.87
CA ASP A 228 -2.61 17.84 1.12
C ASP A 228 -2.62 17.44 2.61
N SER A 229 -2.93 18.38 3.51
CA SER A 229 -2.80 18.15 4.96
C SER A 229 -3.97 17.37 5.55
N CYS A 230 -3.68 16.27 6.24
CA CYS A 230 -4.66 15.39 6.89
C CYS A 230 -4.08 14.69 8.12
N HIS A 231 -4.95 14.15 8.98
CA HIS A 231 -4.59 13.49 10.24
C HIS A 231 -5.24 12.11 10.33
N PHE A 232 -4.49 11.13 10.83
CA PHE A 232 -4.94 9.77 11.11
C PHE A 232 -4.52 9.35 12.51
N ARG A 233 -5.30 8.48 13.17
CA ARG A 233 -4.97 7.91 14.48
C ARG A 233 -5.40 6.44 14.52
N THR A 234 -4.50 5.55 14.97
CA THR A 234 -4.82 4.13 15.11
C THR A 234 -5.63 3.83 16.37
N LYS A 235 -6.23 2.64 16.46
CA LYS A 235 -6.84 2.18 17.73
C LYS A 235 -5.77 2.04 18.84
N PRO A 236 -6.09 2.31 20.11
CA PRO A 236 -5.17 2.04 21.22
C PRO A 236 -5.02 0.53 21.44
N ILE A 237 -3.79 0.03 21.54
CA ILE A 237 -3.52 -1.35 21.97
C ILE A 237 -3.54 -1.40 23.49
N HIS A 238 -4.33 -2.29 24.09
CA HIS A 238 -4.47 -2.32 25.55
C HIS A 238 -3.22 -2.91 26.23
N ARG A 239 -2.63 -2.12 27.14
CA ARG A 239 -1.54 -2.53 28.07
C ARG A 239 -0.32 -3.20 27.42
N ASN A 240 0.05 -2.80 26.21
CA ASN A 240 1.27 -3.25 25.54
C ASN A 240 1.94 -2.12 24.77
N THR A 241 3.10 -1.68 25.23
CA THR A 241 3.98 -0.71 24.53
C THR A 241 5.28 -1.36 24.02
N LEU A 242 5.53 -2.62 24.35
CA LEU A 242 6.77 -3.33 24.04
C LEU A 242 6.77 -3.87 22.61
N ASN A 243 5.66 -4.46 22.17
CA ASN A 243 5.47 -4.99 20.81
C ASN A 243 4.02 -4.84 20.26
N PRO A 244 3.37 -3.66 20.36
CA PRO A 244 2.00 -3.44 19.86
C PRO A 244 1.86 -3.71 18.35
N MET A 245 0.79 -4.42 17.97
CA MET A 245 0.39 -4.69 16.59
C MET A 245 -0.89 -3.93 16.25
N TRP A 246 -0.84 -3.03 15.27
CA TRP A 246 -2.04 -2.29 14.80
C TRP A 246 -2.61 -2.91 13.52
N ASN A 247 -1.75 -3.11 12.52
CA ASN A 247 -2.09 -3.48 11.14
C ASN A 247 -3.21 -2.61 10.54
N GLU A 248 -3.08 -1.30 10.67
CA GLU A 248 -4.06 -0.31 10.15
C GLU A 248 -3.50 0.44 8.96
N GLN A 249 -4.31 0.57 7.90
CA GLN A 249 -3.93 1.22 6.65
C GLN A 249 -4.65 2.56 6.50
N PHE A 250 -3.88 3.60 6.20
CA PHE A 250 -4.38 4.92 5.83
C PHE A 250 -4.11 5.18 4.33
N LEU A 251 -5.05 5.86 3.68
CA LEU A 251 -4.96 6.31 2.29
C LEU A 251 -5.08 7.83 2.24
N TYR A 252 -4.16 8.49 1.56
CA TYR A 252 -4.16 9.94 1.36
C TYR A 252 -3.67 10.31 -0.05
N ARG A 253 -4.02 11.52 -0.48
CA ARG A 253 -3.67 12.08 -1.80
C ARG A 253 -2.76 13.29 -1.59
N VAL A 254 -1.73 13.42 -2.41
CA VAL A 254 -0.75 14.51 -2.33
C VAL A 254 -0.51 15.13 -3.71
N HIS A 255 -0.65 16.44 -3.80
CA HIS A 255 -0.31 17.22 -4.98
C HIS A 255 1.16 17.70 -4.91
N PHE A 256 1.60 18.27 -3.79
CA PHE A 256 2.90 18.94 -3.69
C PHE A 256 3.92 18.20 -2.80
N GLU A 257 4.25 16.98 -3.22
CA GLU A 257 5.21 16.08 -2.54
C GLU A 257 6.58 16.71 -2.19
N ASP A 258 7.01 17.73 -2.93
CA ASP A 258 8.30 18.42 -2.75
C ASP A 258 8.37 19.20 -1.41
N LEU A 259 7.24 19.42 -0.71
CA LEU A 259 7.21 20.05 0.62
C LEU A 259 6.13 19.48 1.56
N VAL A 260 5.95 18.15 1.54
CA VAL A 260 5.13 17.42 2.52
C VAL A 260 6.03 16.67 3.52
N PHE A 261 5.64 16.71 4.79
CA PHE A 261 6.26 16.00 5.90
C PHE A 261 5.25 15.03 6.52
N LEU A 262 5.72 13.85 6.92
CA LEU A 262 4.95 12.90 7.72
C LEU A 262 5.45 12.98 9.16
N ARG A 263 4.57 13.38 10.09
CA ARG A 263 4.79 13.24 11.53
C ARG A 263 4.15 11.94 12.00
N PHE A 264 4.94 11.11 12.66
CA PHE A 264 4.49 9.96 13.43
C PHE A 264 4.63 10.32 14.91
N ALA A 265 3.58 10.17 15.69
CA ALA A 265 3.60 10.39 17.14
C ALA A 265 2.98 9.20 17.87
N VAL A 266 3.70 8.66 18.85
CA VAL A 266 3.15 7.67 19.78
C VAL A 266 2.45 8.43 20.90
N VAL A 267 1.15 8.18 21.08
CA VAL A 267 0.34 8.75 22.15
C VAL A 267 -0.06 7.65 23.11
N GLU A 268 0.21 7.81 24.41
CA GLU A 268 -0.41 6.94 25.41
C GLU A 268 -1.86 7.38 25.62
N ASN A 269 -2.81 6.50 25.33
CA ASN A 269 -4.23 6.84 25.32
C ASN A 269 -4.81 7.18 26.72
N ASN A 270 -4.12 6.84 27.81
CA ASN A 270 -4.58 7.09 29.17
C ASN A 270 -4.28 8.53 29.63
N SER A 271 -3.02 8.98 29.46
CA SER A 271 -2.59 10.35 29.77
C SER A 271 -2.80 11.33 28.62
N SER A 272 -3.03 10.83 27.40
CA SER A 272 -2.91 11.57 26.13
C SER A 272 -1.53 12.21 25.89
N ALA A 273 -0.49 11.77 26.62
CA ALA A 273 0.87 12.26 26.42
C ALA A 273 1.53 11.63 25.19
N VAL A 274 2.30 12.43 24.45
CA VAL A 274 3.18 11.94 23.38
C VAL A 274 4.42 11.34 24.04
N THR A 275 4.70 10.05 23.81
CA THR A 275 5.86 9.35 24.42
C THR A 275 7.07 9.27 23.50
N ALA A 276 6.84 9.33 22.18
CA ALA A 276 7.88 9.32 21.16
C ALA A 276 7.35 9.95 19.85
N GLN A 277 8.25 10.48 19.02
CA GLN A 277 7.89 11.10 17.73
C GLN A 277 8.94 10.83 16.65
N ARG A 278 8.56 10.92 15.38
CA ARG A 278 9.49 11.08 14.26
C ARG A 278 8.82 11.89 13.15
N ILE A 279 9.48 12.93 12.66
CA ILE A 279 9.09 13.63 11.43
C ILE A 279 10.05 13.24 10.30
N ILE A 280 9.52 12.96 9.12
CA ILE A 280 10.30 12.63 7.91
C ILE A 280 9.69 13.31 6.67
N PRO A 281 10.48 13.91 5.76
CA PRO A 281 9.97 14.40 4.47
C PRO A 281 9.36 13.26 3.63
N LEU A 282 8.23 13.50 2.96
CA LEU A 282 7.51 12.47 2.19
C LEU A 282 8.40 11.81 1.12
N LYS A 283 9.25 12.60 0.45
CA LYS A 283 10.21 12.13 -0.55
C LYS A 283 11.44 11.40 0.02
N ALA A 284 11.63 11.41 1.35
CA ALA A 284 12.63 10.57 2.02
C ALA A 284 12.08 9.20 2.46
N LEU A 285 10.74 9.00 2.46
CA LEU A 285 10.13 7.71 2.79
C LEU A 285 10.36 6.68 1.66
N LYS A 286 11.06 5.59 1.99
CA LYS A 286 11.32 4.49 1.05
C LYS A 286 10.14 3.52 0.99
N ARG A 287 9.64 3.24 -0.22
CA ARG A 287 8.55 2.28 -0.49
C ARG A 287 8.81 0.90 0.13
N GLY A 288 7.71 0.17 0.37
CA GLY A 288 7.66 -1.17 0.94
C GLY A 288 7.75 -1.19 2.46
N TYR A 289 7.96 -2.39 3.00
CA TYR A 289 8.15 -2.64 4.44
C TYR A 289 9.47 -2.04 4.96
N ARG A 290 9.40 -1.26 6.04
CA ARG A 290 10.52 -0.56 6.68
C ARG A 290 10.34 -0.47 8.19
N HIS A 291 11.46 -0.44 8.92
CA HIS A 291 11.49 0.14 10.26
C HIS A 291 11.70 1.65 10.17
N LEU A 292 10.94 2.40 10.96
CA LEU A 292 11.08 3.83 11.17
C LEU A 292 11.56 4.05 12.61
N GLN A 293 12.79 4.53 12.77
CA GLN A 293 13.33 4.84 14.11
C GLN A 293 12.57 6.02 14.73
N LEU A 294 12.17 5.87 15.99
CA LEU A 294 11.55 6.92 16.77
C LEU A 294 12.60 7.76 17.52
N ARG A 295 12.15 8.94 17.95
CA ARG A 295 12.92 9.90 18.75
C ARG A 295 12.12 10.30 19.99
N ASN A 296 12.81 10.84 20.99
CA ASN A 296 12.17 11.41 22.16
C ASN A 296 11.58 12.81 21.84
N LEU A 297 11.05 13.47 22.87
CA LEU A 297 10.47 14.81 22.74
C LEU A 297 11.50 15.92 22.49
N HIS A 298 12.80 15.66 22.69
CA HIS A 298 13.92 16.55 22.36
C HIS A 298 14.59 16.19 21.01
N ASN A 299 13.91 15.38 20.18
CA ASN A 299 14.36 14.93 18.87
C ASN A 299 15.67 14.10 18.87
N GLU A 300 16.04 13.53 20.01
CA GLU A 300 17.16 12.59 20.17
C GLU A 300 16.73 11.17 19.80
N ALA A 301 17.63 10.35 19.27
CA ALA A 301 17.30 8.99 18.84
C ALA A 301 17.02 8.05 20.02
N LEU A 302 15.88 7.36 19.97
CA LEU A 302 15.59 6.26 20.90
C LEU A 302 16.12 4.96 20.28
N GLU A 303 17.20 4.40 20.81
CA GLU A 303 17.96 3.29 20.20
C GLU A 303 17.12 2.06 19.84
N ILE A 304 16.15 1.71 20.69
CA ILE A 304 15.32 0.50 20.57
C ILE A 304 13.94 0.81 19.97
N SER A 305 13.47 2.06 20.08
CA SER A 305 12.08 2.41 19.77
C SER A 305 11.88 2.63 18.27
N SER A 306 11.02 1.82 17.65
CA SER A 306 10.73 1.92 16.21
C SER A 306 9.28 1.57 15.88
N LEU A 307 8.82 1.98 14.69
CA LEU A 307 7.59 1.49 14.08
C LEU A 307 7.92 0.64 12.86
N PHE A 308 7.23 -0.49 12.68
CA PHE A 308 7.27 -1.25 11.44
C PHE A 308 6.09 -0.82 10.56
N ILE A 309 6.40 -0.32 9.36
CA ILE A 309 5.45 0.30 8.45
C ILE A 309 5.60 -0.26 7.04
N ASN A 310 4.50 -0.29 6.28
CA ASN A 310 4.52 -0.50 4.83
C ASN A 310 4.09 0.78 4.12
N SER A 311 4.74 1.14 3.01
CA SER A 311 4.37 2.33 2.23
C SER A 311 4.31 2.05 0.73
N ARG A 312 3.22 2.47 0.09
CA ARG A 312 2.99 2.37 -1.36
C ARG A 312 2.65 3.76 -1.89
N ARG A 313 3.12 4.06 -3.11
CA ARG A 313 2.73 5.24 -3.89
C ARG A 313 2.29 4.76 -5.26
N MET A 314 1.13 5.22 -5.69
CA MET A 314 0.56 5.07 -7.02
C MET A 314 0.35 6.46 -7.64
N GLU A 315 0.39 6.51 -8.95
CA GLU A 315 0.04 7.68 -9.75
C GLU A 315 -0.68 7.12 -10.98
N GLU A 316 -1.93 7.54 -11.20
CA GLU A 316 -2.74 6.99 -12.29
C GLU A 316 -2.20 7.48 -13.65
N ASN A 317 -2.39 6.67 -14.69
CA ASN A 317 -1.90 7.02 -16.02
C ASN A 317 -2.79 8.12 -16.62
N PRO A 318 -2.21 9.16 -17.25
CA PRO A 318 -2.97 10.30 -17.76
C PRO A 318 -4.08 9.85 -18.71
N SER A 319 -5.33 10.12 -18.33
CA SER A 319 -6.51 9.78 -19.12
C SER A 319 -7.28 11.05 -19.51
N GLY A 320 -7.45 11.26 -20.82
CA GLY A 320 -7.99 12.52 -21.35
C GLY A 320 -7.11 13.73 -21.04
N ASN A 321 -7.72 14.80 -20.51
CA ASN A 321 -7.07 16.09 -20.24
C ASN A 321 -6.40 16.18 -18.85
N VAL A 322 -6.32 15.09 -18.10
CA VAL A 322 -5.81 15.07 -16.72
C VAL A 322 -4.30 14.84 -16.70
N VAL A 323 -3.57 15.66 -15.95
CA VAL A 323 -2.09 15.59 -15.88
C VAL A 323 -1.62 15.21 -14.47
N PRO A 324 -0.81 14.15 -14.31
CA PRO A 324 -0.19 13.77 -13.05
C PRO A 324 0.65 14.87 -12.41
N THR A 325 0.45 15.08 -11.11
CA THR A 325 1.02 16.20 -10.35
C THR A 325 2.56 16.21 -10.34
N SER A 326 3.21 15.04 -10.42
CA SER A 326 4.68 14.95 -10.45
C SER A 326 5.31 15.57 -11.69
N LEU A 327 4.57 15.66 -12.81
CA LEU A 327 5.02 16.32 -14.04
C LEU A 327 4.91 17.84 -13.92
N LEU A 328 3.82 18.33 -13.36
CA LEU A 328 3.51 19.76 -13.25
C LEU A 328 4.42 20.51 -12.25
N PHE A 329 4.87 19.83 -11.20
CA PHE A 329 5.77 20.37 -10.17
C PHE A 329 7.25 20.00 -10.35
N SER A 330 7.65 19.49 -11.53
CA SER A 330 9.03 19.12 -11.85
C SER A 330 9.53 19.85 -13.10
N ILE A 331 10.82 19.69 -13.40
CA ILE A 331 11.52 20.22 -14.58
C ILE A 331 12.15 19.03 -15.31
N GLU A 332 12.26 19.09 -16.63
CA GLU A 332 12.91 18.05 -17.44
C GLU A 332 14.35 17.78 -17.01
N GLU A 333 15.15 18.81 -16.72
CA GLU A 333 16.53 18.68 -16.22
C GLU A 333 16.61 17.95 -14.85
N LYS A 334 15.65 18.22 -13.96
CA LYS A 334 15.50 17.51 -12.67
C LYS A 334 15.02 16.07 -12.86
N ARG A 335 14.34 15.76 -13.98
CA ARG A 335 13.90 14.42 -14.38
C ARG A 335 15.03 13.60 -15.01
N THR A 336 15.82 14.17 -15.90
CA THR A 336 16.98 13.51 -16.52
C THR A 336 18.13 13.28 -15.53
N SER A 337 18.30 14.17 -14.54
CA SER A 337 19.36 14.05 -13.53
C SER A 337 19.11 12.97 -12.45
N LYS A 338 17.86 12.53 -12.25
CA LYS A 338 17.54 11.48 -11.27
C LYS A 338 17.73 10.10 -11.88
N LEU A 339 18.57 9.29 -11.25
CA LEU A 339 18.83 7.90 -11.66
C LEU A 339 17.83 6.93 -10.99
N TYR A 340 17.16 6.15 -11.82
CA TYR A 340 16.24 5.06 -11.45
C TYR A 340 16.82 3.72 -11.92
N LYS A 341 16.38 2.61 -11.31
CA LYS A 341 16.73 1.26 -11.76
C LYS A 341 15.49 0.53 -12.28
N VAL A 342 15.64 -0.13 -13.41
CA VAL A 342 14.60 -0.94 -14.07
C VAL A 342 15.11 -2.36 -14.28
N THR A 343 14.26 -3.34 -13.99
CA THR A 343 14.56 -4.77 -14.21
C THR A 343 13.79 -5.27 -15.42
N ILE A 344 14.49 -5.93 -16.34
CA ILE A 344 13.94 -6.40 -17.62
C ILE A 344 14.19 -7.89 -17.74
N HIS A 345 13.14 -8.66 -18.03
CA HIS A 345 13.20 -10.11 -18.23
C HIS A 345 13.31 -10.45 -19.72
N GLY A 346 13.85 -11.65 -20.04
CA GLY A 346 13.86 -12.18 -21.42
C GLY A 346 14.94 -11.60 -22.35
N ILE A 347 15.88 -10.80 -21.83
CA ILE A 347 17.02 -10.34 -22.63
C ILE A 347 17.97 -11.52 -22.90
N PRO A 348 18.46 -11.72 -24.14
CA PRO A 348 19.44 -12.76 -24.45
C PRO A 348 20.71 -12.63 -23.60
N GLY A 349 20.95 -13.61 -22.72
CA GLY A 349 22.06 -13.60 -21.77
C GLY A 349 22.02 -14.78 -20.79
N PRO A 350 22.98 -14.88 -19.86
CA PRO A 350 23.04 -15.96 -18.87
C PRO A 350 22.09 -15.78 -17.68
N GLU A 351 21.61 -14.55 -17.43
CA GLU A 351 20.71 -14.24 -16.31
C GLU A 351 19.25 -14.11 -16.79
N PRO A 352 18.24 -14.58 -16.03
CA PRO A 352 16.82 -14.51 -16.42
C PRO A 352 16.22 -13.10 -16.36
N PHE A 353 17.00 -12.11 -15.93
CA PHE A 353 16.71 -10.68 -15.99
C PHE A 353 18.01 -9.87 -15.96
N THR A 354 17.95 -8.63 -16.43
CA THR A 354 19.06 -7.67 -16.33
C THR A 354 18.55 -6.36 -15.76
N VAL A 355 19.39 -5.68 -14.96
CA VAL A 355 19.04 -4.40 -14.31
C VAL A 355 19.76 -3.25 -14.98
N PHE A 356 19.00 -2.33 -15.57
CA PHE A 356 19.53 -1.11 -16.19
C PHE A 356 19.34 0.09 -15.25
N THR A 357 20.21 1.09 -15.40
CA THR A 357 20.05 2.40 -14.75
C THR A 357 19.62 3.40 -15.82
N ILE A 358 18.49 4.06 -15.57
CA ILE A 358 17.79 4.98 -16.48
C ILE A 358 17.49 6.31 -15.77
N SER A 359 16.94 7.30 -16.48
CA SER A 359 16.44 8.54 -15.87
C SER A 359 14.90 8.61 -15.82
N GLU A 360 14.34 9.60 -15.11
CA GLU A 360 12.88 9.78 -15.01
C GLU A 360 12.22 10.11 -16.37
N GLY A 361 13.01 10.53 -17.36
CA GLY A 361 12.59 10.84 -18.73
C GLY A 361 12.91 9.76 -19.78
N THR A 362 13.49 8.62 -19.41
CA THR A 362 13.88 7.59 -20.38
C THR A 362 12.66 6.87 -20.97
N THR A 363 12.54 6.91 -22.31
CA THR A 363 11.47 6.22 -23.06
C THR A 363 11.80 4.76 -23.36
N ALA A 364 10.80 3.97 -23.73
CA ALA A 364 10.98 2.57 -24.13
C ALA A 364 11.97 2.40 -25.29
N ALA A 365 11.91 3.27 -26.31
CA ALA A 365 12.83 3.24 -27.46
C ALA A 365 14.29 3.47 -27.04
N GLN A 366 14.54 4.43 -26.14
CA GLN A 366 15.89 4.72 -25.63
C GLN A 366 16.47 3.52 -24.88
N LEU A 367 15.66 2.84 -24.06
CA LEU A 367 16.09 1.64 -23.34
C LEU A 367 16.29 0.44 -24.28
N LEU A 368 15.45 0.27 -25.31
CA LEU A 368 15.67 -0.75 -26.35
C LEU A 368 17.03 -0.56 -27.05
N HIS A 369 17.38 0.67 -27.44
CA HIS A 369 18.71 0.97 -27.97
C HIS A 369 19.84 0.65 -26.97
N GLN A 370 19.65 0.92 -25.66
CA GLN A 370 20.62 0.58 -24.62
C GLN A 370 20.79 -0.94 -24.41
N ILE A 371 19.71 -1.71 -24.49
CA ILE A 371 19.74 -3.18 -24.45
C ILE A 371 20.52 -3.71 -25.66
N LEU A 372 20.16 -3.29 -26.88
CA LEU A 372 20.77 -3.77 -28.13
C LEU A 372 22.27 -3.41 -28.23
N ALA A 373 22.66 -2.24 -27.73
CA ALA A 373 24.07 -1.87 -27.60
C ALA A 373 24.85 -2.76 -26.61
N THR A 374 24.16 -3.39 -25.66
CA THR A 374 24.75 -4.29 -24.65
C THR A 374 24.84 -5.74 -25.16
N THR A 375 23.84 -6.22 -25.92
CA THR A 375 23.74 -7.64 -26.37
C THR A 375 24.65 -8.01 -27.53
N LYS A 376 25.21 -7.03 -28.28
CA LYS A 376 26.14 -7.25 -29.41
C LYS A 376 25.65 -8.21 -30.51
N SER A 377 24.34 -8.24 -30.78
CA SER A 377 23.77 -9.01 -31.90
C SER A 377 23.99 -8.28 -33.23
N THR A 378 24.99 -8.73 -34.01
CA THR A 378 25.50 -8.03 -35.21
C THR A 378 24.53 -7.93 -36.40
N GLU A 379 23.37 -8.60 -36.36
CA GLU A 379 22.50 -8.81 -37.53
C GLU A 379 21.05 -8.30 -37.37
N SER A 380 20.62 -7.99 -36.15
CA SER A 380 19.21 -7.66 -35.82
C SER A 380 18.94 -6.15 -35.83
N ARG A 381 17.84 -5.69 -36.45
CA ARG A 381 17.49 -4.27 -36.51
C ARG A 381 16.67 -3.83 -35.27
N ALA A 382 16.65 -2.52 -35.01
CA ALA A 382 15.94 -1.96 -33.87
C ALA A 382 14.40 -2.17 -33.81
N PRO A 383 13.62 -2.27 -34.92
CA PRO A 383 12.17 -2.47 -34.84
C PRO A 383 11.75 -3.93 -34.62
N ASP A 384 12.69 -4.88 -34.64
CA ASP A 384 12.43 -6.32 -34.58
C ASP A 384 12.09 -6.79 -33.13
N TYR A 385 12.28 -5.91 -32.15
CA TYR A 385 12.07 -6.14 -30.71
C TYR A 385 11.17 -5.08 -30.09
N PHE A 386 10.46 -5.46 -29.02
CA PHE A 386 9.65 -4.53 -28.22
C PHE A 386 9.71 -4.83 -26.72
N LEU A 387 9.35 -3.84 -25.90
CA LEU A 387 9.13 -4.03 -24.48
C LEU A 387 7.64 -4.27 -24.19
N MET A 388 7.37 -5.17 -23.26
CA MET A 388 6.04 -5.60 -22.88
C MET A 388 5.87 -5.47 -21.37
N GLU A 389 4.81 -4.78 -20.93
CA GLU A 389 4.33 -4.83 -19.56
C GLU A 389 3.64 -6.18 -19.35
N GLU A 390 4.05 -6.92 -18.33
CA GLU A 390 3.35 -8.11 -17.85
C GLU A 390 2.89 -7.93 -16.40
N LYS A 391 1.62 -8.22 -16.09
CA LYS A 391 1.12 -8.33 -14.72
C LYS A 391 0.78 -9.79 -14.42
N CYS A 392 1.66 -10.45 -13.68
CA CYS A 392 1.48 -11.82 -13.20
C CYS A 392 0.54 -11.84 -12.00
N PHE A 393 -0.62 -12.50 -12.08
CA PHE A 393 -1.53 -12.63 -10.94
C PHE A 393 -1.07 -13.73 -9.96
N ILE A 394 -1.06 -13.40 -8.66
CA ILE A 394 -0.84 -14.33 -7.55
C ILE A 394 -2.21 -14.65 -6.94
N SER A 395 -2.74 -15.85 -7.20
CA SER A 395 -3.88 -16.32 -6.38
C SER A 395 -3.42 -16.56 -4.95
N LYS A 396 -4.25 -16.13 -3.99
CA LYS A 396 -4.01 -16.30 -2.55
C LYS A 396 -4.43 -17.69 -2.06
N GLU A 397 -5.12 -18.47 -2.88
CA GLU A 397 -5.59 -19.82 -2.56
C GLU A 397 -4.98 -20.86 -3.52
N LYS A 398 -4.79 -22.10 -3.04
CA LYS A 398 -4.18 -23.20 -3.83
C LYS A 398 -5.12 -23.81 -4.88
N THR A 399 -6.29 -23.21 -5.10
CA THR A 399 -7.46 -23.84 -5.72
C THR A 399 -8.08 -23.06 -6.88
N GLU A 400 -7.66 -21.82 -7.13
CA GLU A 400 -8.05 -21.10 -8.34
C GLU A 400 -7.04 -21.31 -9.47
N CYS A 401 -7.54 -21.44 -10.70
CA CYS A 401 -6.69 -21.43 -11.89
C CYS A 401 -5.90 -20.12 -11.99
N ARG A 402 -4.63 -20.20 -12.38
CA ARG A 402 -3.82 -19.00 -12.67
C ARG A 402 -4.47 -18.24 -13.83
N LYS A 403 -5.07 -17.09 -13.54
CA LYS A 403 -5.52 -16.16 -14.58
C LYS A 403 -4.33 -15.84 -15.51
N PRO A 404 -4.50 -15.88 -16.84
CA PRO A 404 -3.41 -15.59 -17.76
C PRO A 404 -2.82 -14.20 -17.46
N PRO A 405 -1.50 -14.03 -17.57
CA PRO A 405 -0.87 -12.77 -17.23
C PRO A 405 -1.38 -11.67 -18.17
N PHE A 406 -1.76 -10.53 -17.61
CA PHE A 406 -2.11 -9.37 -18.45
C PHE A 406 -0.84 -8.89 -19.15
N GLN A 407 -0.86 -8.85 -20.49
CA GLN A 407 0.27 -8.44 -21.32
C GLN A 407 -0.12 -7.23 -22.18
N ARG A 408 0.67 -6.16 -22.12
CA ARG A 408 0.51 -4.92 -22.92
C ARG A 408 1.83 -4.55 -23.58
N VAL A 409 1.81 -4.26 -24.88
CA VAL A 409 2.98 -3.68 -25.58
C VAL A 409 3.18 -2.24 -25.10
N ILE A 410 4.40 -1.90 -24.70
CA ILE A 410 4.78 -0.57 -24.24
C ILE A 410 5.08 0.30 -25.47
N GLY A 411 4.53 1.51 -25.53
CA GLY A 411 4.75 2.42 -26.67
C GLY A 411 6.22 2.89 -26.76
N PRO A 412 6.79 3.11 -27.96
CA PRO A 412 8.19 3.57 -28.10
C PRO A 412 8.51 4.85 -27.32
N GLU A 413 7.58 5.79 -27.29
CA GLU A 413 7.68 7.07 -26.55
C GLU A 413 7.17 7.00 -25.10
N GLU A 414 6.75 5.83 -24.62
CA GLU A 414 6.17 5.68 -23.27
C GLU A 414 7.26 5.77 -22.19
N GLY A 415 7.03 6.61 -21.17
CA GLY A 415 7.99 6.88 -20.10
C GLY A 415 8.05 5.75 -19.07
N LEU A 416 9.18 5.04 -19.00
CA LEU A 416 9.28 3.80 -18.22
C LEU A 416 9.16 4.01 -16.70
N VAL A 417 9.57 5.18 -16.19
CA VAL A 417 9.40 5.50 -14.76
C VAL A 417 7.94 5.88 -14.42
N GLN A 418 7.15 6.34 -15.40
CA GLN A 418 5.70 6.52 -15.22
C GLN A 418 5.02 5.16 -15.12
N LEU A 419 5.36 4.22 -16.01
CA LEU A 419 4.89 2.83 -15.96
C LEU A 419 5.14 2.18 -14.58
N LEU A 420 6.37 2.29 -14.06
CA LEU A 420 6.75 1.78 -12.73
C LEU A 420 6.07 2.52 -11.55
N ASN A 421 5.49 3.71 -11.78
CA ASN A 421 4.70 4.45 -10.80
C ASN A 421 3.19 4.12 -10.87
N SER A 422 2.70 3.60 -12.00
CA SER A 422 1.32 3.14 -12.17
C SER A 422 1.03 1.79 -11.48
N TRP A 423 2.06 1.05 -11.08
CA TRP A 423 1.90 -0.24 -10.41
C TRP A 423 1.67 -0.09 -8.90
N PHE A 424 0.57 -0.66 -8.41
CA PHE A 424 0.24 -0.69 -6.98
C PHE A 424 0.36 -2.12 -6.43
N PRO A 425 1.34 -2.40 -5.55
CA PRO A 425 1.57 -3.75 -5.05
C PRO A 425 0.49 -4.16 -4.04
N GLU A 426 0.38 -5.48 -3.81
CA GLU A 426 -0.57 -6.17 -2.92
C GLU A 426 -2.02 -6.30 -3.45
N GLU A 427 -2.32 -5.72 -4.62
CA GLU A 427 -3.57 -5.94 -5.40
C GLU A 427 -3.66 -7.32 -6.08
N GLY A 428 -2.84 -8.29 -5.67
CA GLY A 428 -2.83 -9.65 -6.23
C GLY A 428 -2.09 -9.80 -7.57
N TYR A 429 -1.33 -8.80 -8.03
CA TYR A 429 -0.42 -8.94 -9.16
C TYR A 429 1.02 -8.49 -8.85
N VAL A 430 1.96 -8.93 -9.69
CA VAL A 430 3.33 -8.44 -9.77
C VAL A 430 3.60 -7.96 -11.19
N GLY A 431 4.00 -6.69 -11.33
CA GLY A 431 4.42 -6.12 -12.61
C GLY A 431 5.83 -6.55 -13.00
N ARG A 432 6.05 -6.75 -14.30
CA ARG A 432 7.33 -7.02 -14.95
C ARG A 432 7.41 -6.26 -16.26
N ILE A 433 8.64 -5.96 -16.70
CA ILE A 433 8.92 -5.54 -18.08
C ILE A 433 9.67 -6.70 -18.74
N ILE A 434 9.21 -7.11 -19.92
CA ILE A 434 9.76 -8.23 -20.69
C ILE A 434 10.22 -7.71 -22.05
N PHE A 435 11.40 -8.15 -22.47
CA PHE A 435 11.93 -7.99 -23.83
C PHE A 435 11.44 -9.18 -24.67
N LYS A 436 10.84 -8.92 -25.84
CA LYS A 436 10.35 -9.95 -26.78
C LYS A 436 10.72 -9.62 -28.22
N THR A 437 10.82 -10.64 -29.06
CA THR A 437 10.91 -10.48 -30.53
C THR A 437 9.52 -10.32 -31.14
N GLN A 438 9.44 -9.72 -32.34
CA GLN A 438 8.19 -9.63 -33.09
C GLN A 438 7.64 -11.02 -33.50
N GLU A 439 8.51 -12.01 -33.71
CA GLU A 439 8.14 -13.39 -34.07
C GLU A 439 7.49 -14.15 -32.89
N GLU A 440 8.02 -14.00 -31.67
CA GLU A 440 7.45 -14.58 -30.45
C GLU A 440 6.02 -14.09 -30.19
N ASN A 441 5.67 -12.89 -30.64
CA ASN A 441 4.34 -12.32 -30.51
C ASN A 441 3.34 -12.98 -31.48
N LEU A 442 3.78 -13.37 -32.68
CA LEU A 442 2.95 -14.11 -33.64
C LEU A 442 2.70 -15.53 -33.16
N ASN A 443 3.74 -16.24 -32.73
CA ASN A 443 3.61 -17.59 -32.17
C ASN A 443 2.77 -17.58 -30.89
N GLY A 444 3.03 -16.64 -29.98
CA GLY A 444 2.24 -16.47 -28.76
C GLY A 444 0.77 -16.15 -29.04
N ARG A 445 0.45 -15.36 -30.07
CA ARG A 445 -0.94 -15.13 -30.49
C ARG A 445 -1.61 -16.39 -31.00
N ASN A 446 -0.92 -17.23 -31.77
CA ASN A 446 -1.47 -18.50 -32.25
C ASN A 446 -1.77 -19.45 -31.09
N THR A 447 -0.83 -19.63 -30.16
CA THR A 447 -1.06 -20.45 -28.95
C THR A 447 -2.19 -19.90 -28.07
N PHE A 448 -2.28 -18.57 -27.88
CA PHE A 448 -3.40 -17.93 -27.19
C PHE A 448 -4.71 -17.91 -28.01
N GLN A 449 -4.70 -18.33 -29.27
CA GLN A 449 -5.89 -18.51 -30.08
C GLN A 449 -6.42 -19.95 -29.95
N GLU A 450 -5.54 -20.95 -29.91
CA GLU A 450 -5.86 -22.32 -29.50
C GLU A 450 -6.40 -22.36 -28.06
N GLU A 451 -5.72 -21.74 -27.09
CA GLU A 451 -6.23 -21.61 -25.71
C GLU A 451 -7.57 -20.84 -25.64
N LYS A 452 -7.90 -20.02 -26.65
CA LYS A 452 -9.19 -19.29 -26.69
C LYS A 452 -10.35 -20.11 -27.21
N GLU A 453 -10.09 -21.07 -28.09
CA GLU A 453 -11.13 -22.00 -28.53
C GLU A 453 -11.48 -22.98 -27.39
N ASP A 454 -10.48 -23.44 -26.61
CA ASP A 454 -10.70 -24.20 -25.38
C ASP A 454 -11.35 -23.37 -24.24
N ALA A 455 -10.94 -22.11 -24.04
CA ALA A 455 -11.47 -21.28 -22.94
C ALA A 455 -12.95 -20.89 -23.07
N ASN A 456 -13.54 -20.98 -24.26
CA ASN A 456 -14.95 -20.61 -24.51
C ASN A 456 -15.98 -21.57 -23.89
N VAL A 457 -15.54 -22.65 -23.22
CA VAL A 457 -16.42 -23.63 -22.54
C VAL A 457 -16.33 -23.55 -21.00
N SER A 458 -15.97 -22.38 -20.45
CA SER A 458 -15.79 -22.17 -18.99
C SER A 458 -16.81 -21.22 -18.34
N SER A 459 -18.11 -21.48 -18.54
CA SER A 459 -19.16 -20.88 -17.69
C SER A 459 -19.28 -21.63 -16.35
N GLU A 460 -19.04 -20.94 -15.22
CA GLU A 460 -18.99 -21.60 -13.89
C GLU A 460 -20.33 -22.21 -13.43
N ASP A 461 -21.45 -21.81 -14.04
CA ASP A 461 -22.79 -22.36 -13.81
C ASP A 461 -22.96 -23.82 -14.27
N ASP A 462 -22.02 -24.39 -15.05
CA ASP A 462 -22.15 -25.75 -15.61
C ASP A 462 -21.49 -26.87 -14.78
N SER A 463 -21.60 -26.77 -13.45
CA SER A 463 -21.14 -27.80 -12.52
C SER A 463 -22.24 -28.26 -11.55
N PHE A 464 -22.10 -29.49 -11.02
CA PHE A 464 -23.05 -30.11 -10.09
C PHE A 464 -22.32 -30.94 -9.02
N PHE A 465 -23.04 -31.29 -7.95
CA PHE A 465 -22.52 -32.12 -6.86
C PHE A 465 -22.97 -33.58 -7.01
N VAL A 466 -21.99 -34.50 -7.10
CA VAL A 466 -22.23 -35.94 -7.07
C VAL A 466 -21.89 -36.47 -5.69
N GLN A 467 -22.79 -37.25 -5.08
CA GLN A 467 -22.50 -38.05 -3.90
C GLN A 467 -22.28 -39.52 -4.31
N VAL A 468 -21.09 -40.03 -4.01
CA VAL A 468 -20.69 -41.43 -4.25
C VAL A 468 -20.55 -42.15 -2.91
N HIS A 469 -21.09 -43.37 -2.85
CA HIS A 469 -21.17 -44.22 -1.66
C HIS A 469 -20.26 -45.44 -1.77
N ASP A 470 -19.98 -46.06 -0.64
CA ASP A 470 -19.18 -47.29 -0.48
C ASP A 470 -17.76 -47.17 -1.06
N VAL A 471 -17.18 -45.95 -1.01
CA VAL A 471 -15.86 -45.64 -1.60
C VAL A 471 -14.73 -46.37 -0.88
N SER A 472 -14.78 -46.42 0.45
CA SER A 472 -13.94 -47.29 1.28
C SER A 472 -14.64 -47.58 2.62
N PRO A 473 -14.18 -48.58 3.41
CA PRO A 473 -14.68 -48.80 4.76
C PRO A 473 -14.47 -47.59 5.68
N GLU A 474 -13.38 -46.84 5.48
CA GLU A 474 -13.03 -45.65 6.26
C GLU A 474 -13.78 -44.40 5.78
N GLN A 475 -14.11 -44.33 4.49
CA GLN A 475 -14.81 -43.22 3.84
C GLN A 475 -16.08 -43.73 3.11
N PRO A 476 -17.16 -44.06 3.85
CA PRO A 476 -18.35 -44.67 3.27
C PRO A 476 -19.16 -43.76 2.34
N ARG A 477 -18.89 -42.45 2.32
CA ARG A 477 -19.48 -41.47 1.39
C ARG A 477 -18.48 -40.36 1.05
N THR A 478 -18.46 -39.95 -0.21
CA THR A 478 -17.68 -38.84 -0.74
C THR A 478 -18.55 -37.95 -1.62
N VAL A 479 -18.40 -36.63 -1.50
CA VAL A 479 -19.05 -35.64 -2.38
C VAL A 479 -17.99 -34.96 -3.23
N ILE A 480 -18.22 -34.88 -4.55
CA ILE A 480 -17.37 -34.18 -5.52
C ILE A 480 -18.18 -33.08 -6.23
N LYS A 481 -17.50 -32.03 -6.72
CA LYS A 481 -18.05 -31.01 -7.63
C LYS A 481 -17.51 -31.32 -9.03
N ALA A 482 -18.37 -31.72 -9.95
CA ALA A 482 -18.01 -32.12 -11.30
C ALA A 482 -18.74 -31.26 -12.35
N PRO A 483 -18.17 -30.99 -13.53
CA PRO A 483 -18.90 -30.42 -14.68
C PRO A 483 -20.11 -31.27 -15.09
N ARG A 484 -21.19 -30.66 -15.60
CA ARG A 484 -22.41 -31.41 -16.00
C ARG A 484 -22.15 -32.45 -17.09
N PHE A 485 -21.13 -32.24 -17.92
CA PHE A 485 -20.73 -33.19 -18.96
C PHE A 485 -19.87 -34.37 -18.47
N SER A 486 -19.45 -34.42 -17.20
CA SER A 486 -18.57 -35.49 -16.68
C SER A 486 -19.15 -36.90 -16.84
N THR A 487 -18.30 -37.79 -17.35
CA THR A 487 -18.54 -39.22 -17.51
C THR A 487 -18.46 -39.97 -16.18
N ALA A 488 -18.91 -41.23 -16.17
CA ALA A 488 -18.72 -42.11 -15.03
C ALA A 488 -17.23 -42.28 -14.67
N GLN A 489 -16.35 -42.34 -15.68
CA GLN A 489 -14.90 -42.48 -15.46
C GLN A 489 -14.28 -41.22 -14.82
N ASP A 490 -14.70 -40.02 -15.23
CA ASP A 490 -14.27 -38.77 -14.58
C ASP A 490 -14.67 -38.75 -13.09
N VAL A 491 -15.90 -39.16 -12.80
CA VAL A 491 -16.45 -39.22 -11.44
C VAL A 491 -15.73 -40.28 -10.59
N ILE A 492 -15.39 -41.44 -11.16
CA ILE A 492 -14.55 -42.45 -10.51
C ILE A 492 -13.17 -41.86 -10.20
N GLN A 493 -12.48 -41.27 -11.20
CA GLN A 493 -11.15 -40.70 -11.03
C GLN A 493 -11.11 -39.57 -10.01
N GLN A 494 -12.11 -38.68 -9.98
CA GLN A 494 -12.24 -37.64 -8.95
C GLN A 494 -12.52 -38.22 -7.56
N THR A 495 -13.35 -39.27 -7.47
CA THR A 495 -13.69 -39.92 -6.20
C THR A 495 -12.46 -40.61 -5.60
N LEU A 496 -11.74 -41.40 -6.39
CA LEU A 496 -10.46 -42.01 -6.00
C LEU A 496 -9.42 -40.92 -5.66
N CYS A 497 -9.37 -39.82 -6.44
CA CYS A 497 -8.49 -38.69 -6.14
C CYS A 497 -8.82 -37.96 -4.83
N LYS A 498 -10.05 -38.07 -4.32
CA LYS A 498 -10.47 -37.51 -3.03
C LYS A 498 -10.34 -38.52 -1.88
N ALA A 499 -10.29 -39.81 -2.18
CA ALA A 499 -10.15 -40.92 -1.23
C ALA A 499 -8.71 -41.49 -1.13
N LYS A 500 -7.70 -40.80 -1.69
CA LYS A 500 -6.27 -41.23 -1.79
C LYS A 500 -5.63 -41.75 -0.49
N TYR A 501 -6.18 -41.41 0.67
CA TYR A 501 -5.67 -41.82 1.99
C TYR A 501 -6.38 -43.05 2.58
N SER A 502 -7.40 -43.59 1.90
CA SER A 502 -8.08 -44.84 2.30
C SER A 502 -7.21 -46.04 1.97
N TYR A 503 -6.99 -46.94 2.94
CA TYR A 503 -6.08 -48.08 2.78
C TYR A 503 -6.53 -49.03 1.66
N SER A 504 -7.83 -49.26 1.49
CA SER A 504 -8.40 -50.09 0.42
C SER A 504 -8.23 -49.51 -0.99
N ILE A 505 -8.03 -48.19 -1.11
CA ILE A 505 -7.80 -47.50 -2.39
C ILE A 505 -6.31 -47.52 -2.74
N LEU A 506 -5.42 -47.46 -1.75
CA LEU A 506 -3.97 -47.59 -1.97
C LEU A 506 -3.59 -48.99 -2.50
N SER A 507 -4.34 -50.04 -2.14
CA SER A 507 -4.13 -51.39 -2.68
C SER A 507 -4.55 -51.56 -4.15
N ASN A 508 -5.53 -50.79 -4.63
CA ASN A 508 -6.03 -50.83 -6.02
C ASN A 508 -6.26 -49.39 -6.54
N PRO A 509 -5.22 -48.66 -6.99
CA PRO A 509 -5.31 -47.23 -7.29
C PRO A 509 -5.81 -46.90 -8.71
N ASN A 510 -5.96 -47.89 -9.59
CA ASN A 510 -6.29 -47.71 -11.01
C ASN A 510 -7.80 -47.45 -11.23
N PRO A 511 -8.20 -46.30 -11.80
CA PRO A 511 -9.62 -45.98 -12.04
C PRO A 511 -10.34 -47.00 -12.94
N ASN A 512 -9.63 -47.66 -13.85
CA ASN A 512 -10.22 -48.60 -14.80
C ASN A 512 -10.76 -49.88 -14.14
N ASP A 513 -10.32 -50.20 -12.91
CA ASP A 513 -10.74 -51.40 -12.18
C ASP A 513 -12.03 -51.21 -11.39
N TYR A 514 -12.58 -49.99 -11.37
CA TYR A 514 -13.83 -49.64 -10.69
C TYR A 514 -14.98 -49.41 -11.69
N VAL A 515 -16.21 -49.51 -11.20
CA VAL A 515 -17.45 -49.10 -11.87
C VAL A 515 -18.30 -48.23 -10.94
N LEU A 516 -19.02 -47.29 -11.55
CA LEU A 516 -20.04 -46.49 -10.89
C LEU A 516 -21.41 -47.14 -11.13
N LEU A 517 -22.07 -47.52 -10.03
CA LEU A 517 -23.37 -48.19 -10.04
C LEU A 517 -24.43 -47.24 -9.48
N GLU A 518 -25.46 -46.94 -10.25
CA GLU A 518 -26.65 -46.24 -9.74
C GLU A 518 -27.59 -47.25 -9.06
N GLU A 519 -28.08 -46.89 -7.88
CA GLU A 519 -29.13 -47.62 -7.18
C GLU A 519 -30.30 -46.66 -6.93
N VAL A 520 -31.47 -46.96 -7.52
CA VAL A 520 -32.66 -46.11 -7.45
C VAL A 520 -33.82 -46.90 -6.83
N THR A 521 -34.43 -46.33 -5.80
CA THR A 521 -35.63 -46.88 -5.16
C THR A 521 -36.87 -46.25 -5.77
N LYS A 522 -37.73 -47.05 -6.39
CA LYS A 522 -39.02 -46.58 -6.91
C LYS A 522 -40.03 -46.50 -5.76
N GLU A 523 -40.51 -45.30 -5.49
CA GLU A 523 -41.62 -45.08 -4.56
C GLU A 523 -42.95 -45.38 -5.25
N LEU A 524 -43.70 -46.33 -4.70
CA LEU A 524 -45.05 -46.67 -5.16
C LEU A 524 -46.06 -46.01 -4.22
N ALA A 525 -46.84 -45.08 -4.76
CA ALA A 525 -47.84 -44.32 -4.01
C ALA A 525 -49.11 -45.14 -3.70
N ASN A 526 -48.96 -46.29 -3.01
CA ASN A 526 -49.87 -46.81 -1.96
C ASN A 526 -49.45 -48.19 -1.41
N LYS A 527 -49.62 -48.36 -0.09
CA LYS A 527 -49.71 -49.63 0.69
C LYS A 527 -48.63 -50.72 0.50
N LYS A 528 -47.75 -50.82 1.52
CA LYS A 528 -47.14 -52.07 2.06
C LYS A 528 -46.67 -53.14 1.05
N SER A 529 -45.72 -52.79 0.20
CA SER A 529 -44.70 -53.76 -0.26
C SER A 529 -43.34 -53.07 -0.31
N THR A 530 -42.27 -53.77 0.07
CA THR A 530 -40.89 -53.24 -0.05
C THR A 530 -40.46 -53.35 -1.50
N SER A 531 -40.49 -52.23 -2.24
CA SER A 531 -39.92 -52.18 -3.60
C SER A 531 -38.42 -52.47 -3.53
N LYS A 532 -37.97 -53.50 -4.27
CA LYS A 532 -36.53 -53.78 -4.38
C LYS A 532 -35.86 -52.64 -5.17
N PRO A 533 -34.76 -52.05 -4.68
CA PRO A 533 -34.07 -51.00 -5.41
C PRO A 533 -33.53 -51.54 -6.74
N SER A 534 -33.69 -50.79 -7.82
CA SER A 534 -33.12 -51.13 -9.12
C SER A 534 -31.68 -50.63 -9.18
N GLN A 535 -30.74 -51.58 -9.31
CA GLN A 535 -29.32 -51.32 -9.49
C GLN A 535 -28.93 -51.42 -10.98
N ARG A 536 -28.19 -50.44 -11.49
CA ARG A 536 -27.66 -50.41 -12.86
C ARG A 536 -26.21 -49.94 -12.85
N ILE A 537 -25.36 -50.61 -13.64
CA ILE A 537 -23.98 -50.15 -13.89
C ILE A 537 -24.04 -49.09 -14.98
N LEU A 538 -23.39 -47.95 -14.77
CA LEU A 538 -23.21 -46.92 -15.79
C LEU A 538 -22.12 -47.35 -16.78
N SER A 539 -22.21 -46.95 -18.04
CA SER A 539 -21.06 -47.08 -18.95
C SER A 539 -19.96 -46.13 -18.50
N ASP A 540 -18.69 -46.52 -18.66
CA ASP A 540 -17.52 -45.70 -18.31
C ASP A 540 -17.58 -44.30 -19.00
N GLN A 541 -18.25 -44.21 -20.16
CA GLN A 541 -18.50 -42.98 -20.95
C GLN A 541 -19.89 -42.32 -20.71
N GLU A 542 -20.71 -42.79 -19.76
CA GLU A 542 -22.06 -42.26 -19.52
C GLU A 542 -22.02 -41.00 -18.65
N CYS A 543 -22.67 -39.93 -19.11
CA CYS A 543 -22.79 -38.67 -18.37
C CYS A 543 -23.57 -38.85 -17.05
N VAL A 544 -22.91 -38.61 -15.92
CA VAL A 544 -23.48 -38.88 -14.58
C VAL A 544 -24.63 -37.93 -14.24
N PHE A 545 -24.57 -36.67 -14.69
CA PHE A 545 -25.68 -35.70 -14.55
C PHE A 545 -26.95 -36.18 -15.29
N GLN A 546 -26.78 -36.74 -16.49
CA GLN A 546 -27.88 -37.32 -17.27
C GLN A 546 -28.38 -38.65 -16.71
N ALA A 547 -27.62 -39.37 -15.88
CA ALA A 547 -28.12 -40.52 -15.13
C ALA A 547 -28.98 -40.05 -13.94
N GLN A 548 -28.44 -39.12 -13.13
CA GLN A 548 -29.10 -38.60 -11.94
C GLN A 548 -30.46 -37.94 -12.24
N SER A 549 -30.57 -37.20 -13.35
CA SER A 549 -31.82 -36.54 -13.76
C SER A 549 -32.92 -37.50 -14.24
N LYS A 550 -32.62 -38.79 -14.47
CA LYS A 550 -33.61 -39.81 -14.86
C LYS A 550 -34.25 -40.52 -13.65
N TRP A 551 -33.78 -40.25 -12.43
CA TRP A 551 -34.25 -40.92 -11.22
C TRP A 551 -35.71 -40.56 -10.88
N LYS A 552 -36.52 -41.57 -10.55
CA LYS A 552 -37.94 -41.44 -10.16
C LYS A 552 -38.16 -41.97 -8.74
N GLY A 553 -37.50 -41.31 -7.79
CA GLY A 553 -37.43 -41.69 -6.37
C GLY A 553 -36.02 -41.50 -5.83
N ALA A 554 -35.79 -41.85 -4.56
CA ALA A 554 -34.48 -41.73 -3.92
C ALA A 554 -33.42 -42.62 -4.60
N GLY A 555 -32.30 -42.02 -5.01
CA GLY A 555 -31.18 -42.71 -5.64
C GLY A 555 -29.82 -42.33 -5.05
N LYS A 556 -28.82 -43.16 -5.33
CA LYS A 556 -27.40 -42.97 -4.95
C LYS A 556 -26.48 -43.58 -6.00
N PHE A 557 -25.28 -43.02 -6.14
CA PHE A 557 -24.18 -43.67 -6.86
C PHE A 557 -23.29 -44.44 -5.89
N ILE A 558 -22.84 -45.63 -6.29
CA ILE A 558 -22.04 -46.55 -5.48
C ILE A 558 -20.79 -46.91 -6.26
N LEU A 559 -19.62 -46.79 -5.66
CA LEU A 559 -18.36 -47.22 -6.25
C LEU A 559 -18.13 -48.70 -5.94
N LYS A 560 -17.76 -49.53 -6.94
CA LYS A 560 -17.37 -50.94 -6.72
C LYS A 560 -16.25 -51.38 -7.66
N LEU A 561 -15.44 -52.34 -7.22
CA LEU A 561 -14.47 -53.01 -8.09
C LEU A 561 -15.18 -53.90 -9.12
N LYS A 562 -14.72 -53.89 -10.37
CA LYS A 562 -15.25 -54.68 -11.50
C LYS A 562 -15.26 -56.19 -11.16
N GLU A 563 -14.22 -56.68 -10.49
CA GLU A 563 -14.13 -58.06 -9.99
C GLU A 563 -15.27 -58.43 -9.02
N GLN A 564 -15.55 -57.61 -8.01
CA GLN A 564 -16.62 -57.86 -7.04
C GLN A 564 -18.01 -57.90 -7.69
N VAL A 565 -18.22 -57.05 -8.70
CA VAL A 565 -19.47 -57.00 -9.48
C VAL A 565 -19.60 -58.21 -10.41
N GLN A 566 -18.48 -58.73 -10.93
CA GLN A 566 -18.47 -59.95 -11.74
C GLN A 566 -18.73 -61.20 -10.88
N ALA A 567 -18.06 -61.33 -9.72
CA ALA A 567 -18.32 -62.41 -8.77
C ALA A 567 -19.81 -62.47 -8.34
N ALA A 568 -20.40 -61.31 -8.01
CA ALA A 568 -21.82 -61.21 -7.65
C ALA A 568 -22.81 -61.49 -8.82
N ARG A 569 -22.34 -61.49 -10.07
CA ARG A 569 -23.09 -61.95 -11.25
C ARG A 569 -22.95 -63.46 -11.48
N ASP A 570 -21.76 -64.00 -11.27
CA ASP A 570 -21.51 -65.43 -11.45
C ASP A 570 -22.10 -66.27 -10.31
N ASP A 571 -22.15 -65.78 -9.07
CA ASP A 571 -22.96 -66.40 -8.00
C ASP A 571 -24.45 -66.43 -8.34
N LYS A 572 -24.98 -65.41 -9.02
CA LYS A 572 -26.37 -65.43 -9.52
C LYS A 572 -26.59 -66.39 -10.70
N ARG A 573 -25.53 -66.81 -11.40
CA ARG A 573 -25.58 -67.86 -12.43
C ARG A 573 -25.31 -69.26 -11.88
N LYS A 574 -24.56 -69.38 -10.78
CA LYS A 574 -24.27 -70.63 -10.05
C LYS A 574 -25.25 -70.88 -8.89
N GLY A 575 -26.20 -69.97 -8.65
CA GLY A 575 -27.23 -70.03 -7.59
C GLY A 575 -28.32 -71.10 -7.78
N ILE A 576 -28.03 -72.17 -8.51
CA ILE A 576 -28.84 -73.40 -8.61
C ILE A 576 -27.87 -74.57 -8.39
N SER A 577 -28.24 -75.51 -7.50
CA SER A 577 -27.40 -76.64 -7.07
C SER A 577 -26.23 -76.30 -6.12
N PHE A 578 -26.56 -76.00 -4.85
CA PHE A 578 -25.67 -76.34 -3.71
C PHE A 578 -26.42 -76.49 -2.38
N ALA A 579 -27.56 -75.80 -2.21
CA ALA A 579 -28.38 -75.84 -1.00
C ALA A 579 -29.13 -77.19 -0.75
N SER A 580 -29.02 -78.16 -1.65
CA SER A 580 -29.80 -79.41 -1.66
C SER A 580 -29.08 -80.63 -1.07
N GLU A 581 -27.74 -80.65 -1.03
CA GLU A 581 -26.99 -81.88 -0.73
C GLU A 581 -26.37 -81.92 0.68
N LEU A 582 -25.89 -80.80 1.21
CA LEU A 582 -25.20 -80.74 2.52
C LEU A 582 -26.14 -80.83 3.75
N LYS A 583 -27.34 -81.43 3.59
CA LYS A 583 -28.30 -81.74 4.67
C LYS A 583 -28.87 -83.17 4.63
N LYS A 584 -28.25 -84.09 3.86
CA LYS A 584 -28.68 -85.51 3.79
C LYS A 584 -27.62 -86.54 4.21
N LEU A 585 -26.51 -86.13 4.83
CA LEU A 585 -25.47 -87.03 5.37
C LEU A 585 -25.28 -86.95 6.89
N THR A 586 -26.37 -86.89 7.65
CA THR A 586 -26.45 -87.54 8.98
C THR A 586 -27.71 -88.41 9.01
N LYS A 587 -27.55 -89.69 9.40
CA LYS A 587 -28.57 -90.73 9.19
C LYS A 587 -29.55 -90.87 10.36
N SER A 588 -30.83 -90.82 10.02
CA SER A 588 -31.90 -91.71 10.51
C SER A 588 -31.94 -92.12 12.01
N SER A 589 -32.80 -91.43 12.76
CA SER A 589 -33.92 -92.02 13.53
C SER A 589 -33.67 -93.23 14.47
N LYS A 590 -33.96 -93.03 15.77
CA LYS A 590 -35.16 -93.62 16.40
C LYS A 590 -35.60 -92.88 17.67
N GLN A 591 -36.82 -93.17 18.14
CA GLN A 591 -37.56 -92.44 19.17
C GLN A 591 -37.34 -93.03 20.59
N TYR A 592 -37.47 -92.23 21.66
CA TYR A 592 -38.54 -92.43 22.66
C TYR A 592 -38.79 -91.21 23.59
N ARG A 593 -39.71 -91.36 24.56
CA ARG A 593 -40.28 -90.36 25.49
C ARG A 593 -39.32 -89.93 26.62
N GLY A 594 -39.61 -88.80 27.30
CA GLY A 594 -39.09 -88.53 28.66
C GLY A 594 -39.42 -87.16 29.26
N PHE A 595 -40.42 -87.09 30.13
CA PHE A 595 -40.91 -85.91 30.88
C PHE A 595 -39.94 -85.32 31.94
N ALA A 596 -40.00 -83.98 32.12
CA ALA A 596 -40.21 -83.21 33.38
C ALA A 596 -39.27 -83.33 34.63
N SER A 597 -39.22 -82.35 35.58
CA SER A 597 -39.44 -80.87 35.56
C SER A 597 -39.25 -80.22 36.96
N SER A 598 -39.00 -78.89 37.02
CA SER A 598 -39.25 -77.99 38.18
C SER A 598 -38.45 -78.24 39.48
N PRO A 599 -38.56 -77.42 40.55
CA PRO A 599 -39.15 -76.07 40.74
C PRO A 599 -38.06 -75.01 41.04
N LEU A 600 -38.26 -73.73 41.44
CA LEU A 600 -39.43 -72.85 41.69
C LEU A 600 -39.52 -71.77 40.53
N GLN A 601 -40.24 -70.63 40.49
CA GLN A 601 -40.88 -69.69 41.44
C GLN A 601 -39.91 -68.81 42.27
N SER A 602 -40.21 -67.54 42.63
CA SER A 602 -41.37 -66.67 42.32
C SER A 602 -41.01 -65.17 42.13
N SER A 603 -41.92 -64.41 41.51
CA SER A 603 -41.99 -62.93 41.43
C SER A 603 -42.66 -62.32 42.70
N PRO A 604 -42.96 -61.00 42.84
CA PRO A 604 -42.87 -59.82 41.93
C PRO A 604 -42.15 -58.59 42.61
N ASP A 605 -42.34 -57.27 42.43
CA ASP A 605 -43.17 -56.28 41.64
C ASP A 605 -42.53 -54.84 41.83
N ASN A 606 -42.88 -53.66 41.24
CA ASN A 606 -43.65 -53.22 40.05
C ASN A 606 -43.34 -51.74 39.65
N THR A 607 -43.88 -51.29 38.49
CA THR A 607 -44.33 -49.93 38.04
C THR A 607 -43.55 -48.59 38.26
N LYS A 608 -43.24 -47.94 37.11
CA LYS A 608 -43.66 -46.57 36.61
C LYS A 608 -42.93 -45.23 36.93
N ASP A 609 -42.53 -44.59 35.81
CA ASP A 609 -42.92 -43.27 35.22
C ASP A 609 -42.59 -41.86 35.79
N GLU A 610 -42.06 -41.06 34.83
CA GLU A 610 -42.27 -39.62 34.50
C GLU A 610 -41.84 -38.42 35.38
N LYS A 611 -41.04 -37.54 34.71
CA LYS A 611 -41.09 -36.06 34.63
C LYS A 611 -41.55 -35.21 35.83
N SER A 612 -40.74 -34.17 36.11
CA SER A 612 -41.09 -32.78 35.75
C SER A 612 -39.86 -31.85 35.83
N ALA A 613 -39.97 -30.64 35.30
CA ALA A 613 -38.91 -29.62 35.33
C ALA A 613 -39.28 -28.48 36.30
N GLY A 614 -38.29 -27.83 36.89
CA GLY A 614 -38.48 -26.67 37.76
C GLY A 614 -37.24 -25.79 37.80
N SER A 615 -37.38 -24.52 37.39
CA SER A 615 -36.35 -23.50 37.54
C SER A 615 -36.36 -22.95 38.96
N LEU A 616 -35.18 -22.56 39.48
CA LEU A 616 -35.08 -21.44 40.42
C LEU A 616 -33.70 -20.80 40.36
N THR A 617 -33.67 -19.48 40.17
CA THR A 617 -32.48 -18.62 40.28
C THR A 617 -32.24 -18.21 41.72
N PHE A 618 -30.99 -18.00 42.11
CA PHE A 618 -30.65 -17.06 43.19
C PHE A 618 -29.38 -16.28 42.84
N SER A 619 -29.32 -15.05 43.36
CA SER A 619 -28.33 -14.02 42.99
C SER A 619 -27.40 -13.68 44.16
N ASP A 620 -26.34 -12.93 43.84
CA ASP A 620 -25.74 -11.87 44.65
C ASP A 620 -25.14 -12.19 46.04
N ASN A 621 -23.80 -12.17 46.11
CA ASN A 621 -22.98 -11.10 46.73
C ASN A 621 -21.76 -11.56 47.56
N MET A 622 -20.67 -10.81 47.38
CA MET A 622 -19.57 -10.49 48.32
C MET A 622 -18.96 -11.60 49.20
N GLU A 623 -17.71 -11.94 48.92
CA GLU A 623 -16.55 -11.28 49.59
C GLU A 623 -15.53 -10.84 48.52
#